data_AF-A0A139XK87-F1
#
_entry.id   AF-A0A139XK87-F1
#
_cell.length_a   1.000
_cell.length_b   1.000
_cell.length_c   1.000
_cell.angle_alpha   90.00
_cell.angle_beta   90.00
_cell.angle_gamma   90.00
#
_symmetry.space_group_name_H-M   'P 1'
#
loop_
_entity.id
_entity.type
_entity.pdbx_description
1 polymer ?
#
loop_
_entity_poly.entity_id
_entity_poly.type
_entity_poly.pdbx_seq_one_letter_code
_entity_poly.pdbx_strand_id
1 'polypeptide(L)'
;LLKTGSAFFAPAAAGVLMAEAYLKDRKRVLPCAAYLNGEYGVKDMYVGVPCVIGAGGVEKIVELDLTPEEKKMFERSVESVKTLLAAAPKSA
;
A
#
# COMPACT_ATOMS: atom_id res chain seq x y z
N LEU A 1 5.90 -25.37 11.93
CA LEU A 1 6.87 -25.05 13.00
C LEU A 1 7.04 -23.54 13.23
N LEU A 2 5.96 -22.73 13.13
CA LEU A 2 5.94 -21.31 13.50
C LEU A 2 4.53 -20.97 14.04
N LYS A 3 4.19 -21.51 15.22
CA LYS A 3 2.93 -21.20 15.91
C LYS A 3 3.11 -20.17 17.04
N THR A 4 4.35 -19.81 17.38
CA THR A 4 4.71 -18.90 18.49
C THR A 4 5.99 -18.09 18.24
N GLY A 5 6.39 -17.91 16.98
CA GLY A 5 7.56 -17.13 16.59
C GLY A 5 7.16 -16.19 15.47
N SER A 6 7.30 -14.90 15.73
CA SER A 6 6.77 -13.81 14.90
C SER A 6 7.29 -13.85 13.46
N ALA A 7 6.47 -13.35 12.53
CA ALA A 7 6.83 -13.21 11.13
C ALA A 7 7.80 -12.04 10.96
N PHE A 8 9.06 -12.18 11.37
CA PHE A 8 10.05 -11.09 11.29
C PHE A 8 10.83 -11.09 9.98
N PHE A 9 11.17 -12.28 9.45
CA PHE A 9 12.00 -12.38 8.24
C PHE A 9 11.31 -11.83 6.99
N ALA A 10 10.03 -12.15 6.78
CA ALA A 10 9.31 -11.71 5.59
C ALA A 10 9.09 -10.18 5.56
N PRO A 11 8.65 -9.52 6.66
CA PRO A 11 8.58 -8.05 6.70
C PRO A 11 9.94 -7.38 6.63
N ALA A 12 10.99 -7.95 7.25
CA ALA A 12 12.35 -7.40 7.14
C ALA A 12 12.83 -7.43 5.68
N ALA A 13 12.64 -8.56 4.99
CA ALA A 13 12.98 -8.68 3.58
C ALA A 13 12.18 -7.71 2.70
N ALA A 14 10.89 -7.54 2.96
CA ALA A 14 10.05 -6.56 2.25
C ALA A 14 10.54 -5.12 2.47
N GLY A 15 10.89 -4.75 3.71
CA GLY A 15 11.44 -3.44 4.03
C GLY A 15 12.78 -3.18 3.33
N VAL A 16 13.67 -4.19 3.32
CA VAL A 16 14.96 -4.09 2.60
C VAL A 16 14.75 -3.96 1.10
N LEU A 17 13.79 -4.68 0.51
CA LEU A 17 13.46 -4.56 -0.91
C LEU A 17 12.95 -3.16 -1.28
N MET A 18 12.09 -2.58 -0.44
CA MET A 18 11.62 -1.20 -0.63
C MET A 18 12.76 -0.19 -0.49
N ALA A 19 13.62 -0.35 0.53
CA ALA A 19 14.76 0.52 0.73
C ALA A 19 15.76 0.43 -0.43
N GLU A 20 16.03 -0.77 -0.96
CA GLU A 20 16.88 -0.95 -2.13
C GLU A 20 16.29 -0.29 -3.38
N ALA A 21 14.97 -0.41 -3.59
CA ALA A 21 14.30 0.22 -4.72
C ALA A 21 14.46 1.75 -4.70
N TYR A 22 14.30 2.35 -3.52
CA TYR A 22 14.51 3.77 -3.27
C TYR A 22 15.98 4.18 -3.45
N LEU A 23 16.90 3.54 -2.71
CA LEU A 23 18.32 3.93 -2.67
C LEU A 23 19.05 3.75 -4.00
N LYS A 24 18.66 2.74 -4.80
CA LYS A 24 19.31 2.43 -6.08
C LYS A 24 18.50 2.85 -7.30
N ASP A 25 17.47 3.69 -7.11
CA ASP A 25 16.55 4.15 -8.16
C ASP A 25 16.09 3.02 -9.11
N ARG A 26 15.67 1.88 -8.54
CA ARG A 26 15.37 0.68 -9.34
C ARG A 26 14.07 0.80 -10.12
N LYS A 27 13.24 1.80 -9.80
CA LYS A 27 11.89 2.03 -10.38
C LYS A 27 11.06 0.75 -10.36
N ARG A 28 11.09 0.07 -9.22
CA ARG A 28 10.49 -1.27 -9.07
C ARG A 28 9.02 -1.12 -8.71
N VAL A 29 8.18 -1.94 -9.34
CA VAL A 29 6.77 -2.07 -8.94
C VAL A 29 6.69 -2.93 -7.70
N LEU A 30 6.23 -2.36 -6.58
CA LEU A 30 6.07 -3.02 -5.30
C LEU A 30 4.69 -2.71 -4.72
N PRO A 31 4.00 -3.69 -4.09
CA PRO A 31 2.77 -3.41 -3.37
C PRO A 31 3.12 -2.60 -2.11
N CYS A 32 2.60 -1.38 -2.02
CA CYS A 32 2.92 -0.45 -0.95
C CYS A 32 1.68 0.34 -0.53
N ALA A 33 1.65 0.83 0.71
CA ALA A 33 0.62 1.79 1.11
C ALA A 33 0.96 3.15 0.49
N ALA A 34 0.22 3.58 -0.52
CA ALA A 34 0.39 4.87 -1.20
C ALA A 34 -0.83 5.76 -0.98
N TYR A 35 -0.59 7.07 -0.97
CA TYR A 35 -1.65 8.07 -0.86
C TYR A 35 -2.37 8.22 -2.21
N LEU A 36 -3.64 7.87 -2.24
CA LEU A 36 -4.52 8.01 -3.40
C LEU A 36 -5.19 9.39 -3.38
N ASN A 37 -5.15 10.08 -4.52
CA ASN A 37 -5.74 11.38 -4.74
C ASN A 37 -6.60 11.41 -6.02
N GLY A 38 -7.35 10.34 -6.25
CA GLY A 38 -8.24 10.17 -7.41
C GLY A 38 -8.14 8.77 -8.04
N GLU A 39 -7.00 8.09 -7.86
CA GLU A 39 -6.76 6.75 -8.37
C GLU A 39 -7.75 5.75 -7.78
N TYR A 40 -8.25 4.82 -8.61
CA TYR A 40 -9.33 3.89 -8.27
C TYR A 40 -10.61 4.57 -7.75
N GLY A 41 -10.79 5.88 -7.98
CA GLY A 41 -11.91 6.67 -7.45
C GLY A 41 -11.80 6.97 -5.95
N VAL A 42 -10.64 6.77 -5.34
CA VAL A 42 -10.37 7.04 -3.92
C VAL A 42 -9.53 8.30 -3.78
N LYS A 43 -9.92 9.15 -2.84
CA LYS A 43 -9.22 10.41 -2.55
C LYS A 43 -8.91 10.54 -1.06
N ASP A 44 -7.80 11.19 -0.75
CA ASP A 44 -7.38 11.58 0.60
C ASP A 44 -7.13 10.38 1.53
N MET A 45 -6.55 9.29 1.01
CA MET A 45 -6.34 8.09 1.81
C MET A 45 -5.13 7.27 1.40
N TYR A 46 -4.45 6.67 2.38
CA TYR A 46 -3.42 5.65 2.13
C TYR A 46 -4.06 4.27 1.98
N VAL A 47 -3.76 3.61 0.85
CA VAL A 47 -4.28 2.26 0.55
C VAL A 47 -3.16 1.41 -0.04
N GLY A 48 -3.19 0.11 0.22
CA GLY A 48 -2.28 -0.85 -0.40
C GLY A 48 -2.57 -1.01 -1.89
N VAL A 49 -1.71 -0.45 -2.72
CA VAL A 49 -1.81 -0.50 -4.19
C VAL A 49 -0.42 -0.80 -4.79
N PRO A 50 -0.32 -1.28 -6.03
CA PRO A 50 0.96 -1.39 -6.71
C PRO A 50 1.53 0.00 -7.03
N CYS A 51 2.74 0.26 -6.54
CA CYS A 51 3.43 1.54 -6.67
C CYS A 51 4.77 1.34 -7.39
N VAL A 52 5.19 2.29 -8.22
CA VAL A 52 6.58 2.40 -8.67
C VAL A 52 7.37 3.14 -7.60
N ILE A 53 8.40 2.48 -7.06
CA ILE A 53 9.33 3.08 -6.09
C ILE A 53 10.68 3.31 -6.75
N GLY A 54 11.11 4.58 -6.76
CA GLY A 54 12.40 5.05 -7.25
C GLY A 54 13.06 6.02 -6.27
N ALA A 55 14.06 6.79 -6.71
CA ALA A 55 14.76 7.75 -5.84
C ALA A 55 13.85 8.87 -5.32
N GLY A 56 12.72 9.14 -5.99
CA GLY A 56 11.71 10.09 -5.53
C GLY A 56 10.73 9.53 -4.49
N GLY A 57 10.88 8.28 -4.04
CA GLY A 57 9.90 7.58 -3.22
C GLY A 57 8.83 6.92 -4.09
N VAL A 58 7.55 7.13 -3.79
CA VAL A 58 6.44 6.65 -4.64
C VAL A 58 6.30 7.61 -5.83
N GLU A 59 6.80 7.20 -6.99
CA GLU A 59 6.83 8.04 -8.20
C GLU A 59 5.56 7.90 -9.04
N LYS A 60 4.91 6.73 -8.97
CA LYS A 60 3.69 6.44 -9.72
C LYS A 60 2.85 5.38 -9.03
N ILE A 61 1.54 5.55 -9.06
CA ILE A 61 0.57 4.50 -8.71
C ILE A 61 0.17 3.79 -10.00
N VAL A 62 0.22 2.46 -9.99
CA VAL A 62 -0.15 1.64 -11.15
C VAL A 62 -1.63 1.32 -11.03
N GLU A 63 -2.48 2.07 -11.72
CA GLU A 63 -3.90 1.75 -11.80
C GLU A 63 -4.12 0.53 -12.70
N LEU A 64 -4.87 -0.44 -12.18
CA LEU A 64 -5.24 -1.67 -12.86
C LEU A 64 -6.71 -1.60 -13.24
N ASP A 65 -7.04 -2.15 -14.41
CA ASP A 65 -8.43 -2.34 -14.81
C ASP A 65 -9.03 -3.49 -14.00
N LEU A 66 -9.73 -3.13 -12.93
CA LEU A 66 -10.41 -4.08 -12.04
C LEU A 66 -11.73 -4.53 -12.65
N THR A 67 -12.06 -5.82 -12.50
CA THR A 67 -13.41 -6.30 -12.79
C THR A 67 -14.44 -5.68 -11.84
N PRO A 68 -15.75 -5.71 -12.17
CA PRO A 68 -16.79 -5.22 -11.27
C PRO A 68 -16.74 -5.85 -9.86
N GLU A 69 -16.42 -7.14 -9.79
CA GLU A 69 -16.29 -7.89 -8.54
C GLU A 69 -15.06 -7.43 -7.73
N GLU A 70 -13.91 -7.27 -8.40
CA GLU A 70 -12.68 -6.78 -7.77
C GLU A 70 -12.81 -5.35 -7.28
N LYS A 71 -13.47 -4.49 -8.05
CA LYS A 71 -13.78 -3.12 -7.66
C LYS A 71 -14.61 -3.09 -6.38
N LYS A 72 -15.65 -3.93 -6.28
CA LYS A 72 -16.47 -4.04 -5.06
C LYS A 72 -15.65 -4.53 -3.86
N MET A 73 -14.73 -5.47 -4.05
CA MET A 73 -13.82 -5.93 -2.98
C MET A 73 -12.83 -4.84 -2.55
N PHE A 74 -12.33 -4.06 -3.50
CA PHE A 74 -11.45 -2.92 -3.24
C PHE A 74 -12.18 -1.82 -2.46
N GLU A 75 -13.38 -1.43 -2.91
CA GLU A 75 -14.24 -0.45 -2.23
C GLU A 75 -14.54 -0.85 -0.78
N ARG A 76 -14.86 -2.13 -0.54
CA ARG A 76 -15.05 -2.65 0.83
C ARG A 76 -13.79 -2.55 1.69
N SER A 77 -12.62 -2.79 1.11
CA SER A 77 -11.33 -2.67 1.80
C SER A 77 -11.05 -1.22 2.19
N VAL A 78 -11.32 -0.29 1.27
CA VAL A 78 -11.23 1.16 1.47
C VAL A 78 -12.17 1.62 2.60
N GLU A 79 -13.42 1.16 2.60
CA GLU A 79 -14.40 1.48 3.64
C GLU A 79 -13.98 0.98 5.04
N SER A 80 -13.38 -0.20 5.10
CA SER A 80 -12.84 -0.76 6.35
C SER A 80 -11.74 0.14 6.93
N VAL A 81 -10.81 0.62 6.08
CA VAL A 81 -9.76 1.55 6.49
C VAL A 81 -10.35 2.90 6.95
N LYS A 82 -11.34 3.45 6.23
CA LYS A 82 -12.03 4.69 6.64
C LYS A 82 -12.68 4.56 8.02
N THR A 83 -13.34 3.44 8.28
CA THR A 83 -13.98 3.17 9.57
C THR A 83 -12.95 3.12 10.70
N LEU A 84 -11.80 2.48 10.47
CA LEU A 84 -10.71 2.42 11.44
C LEU A 84 -10.09 3.80 11.70
N LEU A 85 -9.88 4.61 10.65
CA LEU A 85 -9.38 5.98 10.79
C LEU A 85 -10.36 6.88 11.57
N ALA A 86 -11.67 6.69 11.38
CA ALA A 86 -12.68 7.43 12.13
C ALA A 86 -12.73 7.03 13.62
N ALA A 87 -12.46 5.75 13.93
CA ALA A 87 -12.41 5.24 15.29
C ALA A 87 -11.09 5.54 16.01
N ALA A 88 -10.00 5.79 15.26
CA ALA A 88 -8.72 6.11 15.84
C ALA A 88 -8.74 7.50 16.50
N PRO A 89 -8.18 7.66 17.72
CA PRO A 89 -8.05 8.96 18.34
C PRO A 89 -7.21 9.87 17.43
N LYS A 90 -7.75 11.03 17.06
CA LYS A 90 -6.99 12.03 16.30
C LYS A 90 -5.87 12.53 17.20
N SER A 91 -4.62 12.19 16.88
CA SER A 91 -3.46 12.81 17.49
C SER A 91 -3.44 14.28 17.05
N ALA A 92 -3.71 15.17 18.01
CA ALA A 92 -3.61 16.62 17.84
C ALA A 92 -2.16 17.07 17.75
#